data_AF-A0AA43FI19-F1
#
_entry.id   AF-A0AA43FI19-F1
#
_cell.length_a   1.000
_cell.length_b   1.000
_cell.length_c   1.000
_cell.angle_alpha   90.00
_cell.angle_beta   90.00
_cell.angle_gamma   90.00
#
_symmetry.space_group_name_H-M   'P 1'
#
loop_
_entity.id
_entity.type
_entity.pdbx_description
1 polymer ?
#
loop_
_entity_poly.entity_id
_entity_poly.type
_entity_poly.pdbx_seq_one_letter_code
_entity_poly.pdbx_strand_id
1 'polypeptide(L)'
;EKKKMEIILMGDSARVLEKGLEEKDLALARREEDLAAMHEAVAMSESRVAESLAKLKQAEKATLEQIANLQQAHRRQIAQMEEERNRTLQLLAKEADSRIKELDTRLEAALATLKDKEQAVVAMKNKEEILELALARQRRDYTTLEDKYNKLIGPARSSLDKTVVGVRYSKEGGQYVILFKDAGSEKYEPVTRKELHNRLDWLKSRIGDKLYVKVVIPEDSNLSYNEAWTFTNTILTKYDYYYQSK
;
A
#
# COMPACT_ATOMS: atom_id res chain seq x y z
N GLU A 1 21.20 -127.70 90.47
CA GLU A 1 21.76 -126.36 90.21
C GLU A 1 21.42 -125.76 88.83
N LYS A 2 21.38 -126.52 87.73
CA LYS A 2 20.99 -126.01 86.38
C LYS A 2 19.66 -125.22 86.32
N LYS A 3 18.62 -125.68 87.03
CA LYS A 3 17.29 -125.04 87.05
C LYS A 3 17.28 -123.65 87.73
N LYS A 4 18.28 -123.30 88.54
CA LYS A 4 18.39 -121.98 89.20
C LYS A 4 19.07 -120.94 88.31
N MET A 5 20.05 -121.31 87.48
CA MET A 5 20.70 -120.40 86.53
C MET A 5 19.80 -120.01 85.36
N GLU A 6 18.97 -120.94 84.88
CA GLU A 6 18.02 -120.70 83.77
C GLU A 6 16.92 -119.70 84.16
N ILE A 7 16.48 -119.74 85.43
CA ILE A 7 15.52 -118.77 86.00
C ILE A 7 16.15 -117.38 86.16
N ILE A 8 17.44 -117.29 86.50
CA ILE A 8 18.16 -116.01 86.63
C ILE A 8 18.40 -115.37 85.25
N LEU A 9 18.83 -116.15 84.25
CA LEU A 9 19.02 -115.68 82.86
C LEU A 9 17.71 -115.27 82.18
N MET A 10 16.61 -115.99 82.44
CA MET A 10 15.27 -115.58 81.99
C MET A 10 14.77 -114.33 82.73
N GLY A 11 15.07 -114.18 84.02
CA GLY A 11 14.73 -112.98 84.79
C GLY A 11 15.49 -111.73 84.34
N ASP A 12 16.77 -111.87 83.99
CA ASP A 12 17.57 -110.76 83.48
C ASP A 12 17.20 -110.40 82.03
N SER A 13 16.89 -111.40 81.17
CA SER A 13 16.35 -111.14 79.82
C SER A 13 14.97 -110.49 79.87
N ALA A 14 14.10 -110.90 80.80
CA ALA A 14 12.79 -110.29 81.00
C ALA A 14 12.91 -108.83 81.46
N ARG A 15 13.83 -108.52 82.40
CA ARG A 15 14.09 -107.13 82.83
C ARG A 15 14.67 -106.25 81.73
N VAL A 16 15.55 -106.79 80.88
CA VAL A 16 16.10 -106.04 79.73
C VAL A 16 15.02 -105.77 78.68
N LEU A 17 14.13 -106.73 78.44
CA LEU A 17 12.98 -106.53 77.55
C LEU A 17 11.96 -105.55 78.12
N GLU A 18 11.67 -105.62 79.42
CA GLU A 18 10.78 -104.71 80.15
C GLU A 18 11.32 -103.27 80.11
N LYS A 19 12.60 -103.08 80.40
CA LYS A 19 13.27 -101.77 80.27
C LYS A 19 13.29 -101.25 78.83
N GLY A 20 13.50 -102.13 77.84
CA GLY A 20 13.44 -101.77 76.42
C GLY A 20 12.03 -101.47 75.91
N LEU A 21 10.99 -102.03 76.54
CA LEU A 21 9.58 -101.69 76.32
C LEU A 21 9.26 -100.33 76.95
N GLU A 22 9.65 -100.10 78.21
CA GLU A 22 9.49 -98.79 78.88
C GLU A 22 10.20 -97.65 78.13
N GLU A 23 11.42 -97.87 77.63
CA GLU A 23 12.14 -96.88 76.82
C GLU A 23 11.43 -96.60 75.48
N LYS A 24 10.80 -97.61 74.86
CA LYS A 24 10.01 -97.44 73.65
C LYS A 24 8.69 -96.73 73.92
N ASP A 25 8.02 -97.02 75.02
CA ASP A 25 6.78 -96.36 75.44
C ASP A 25 7.04 -94.89 75.78
N LEU A 26 8.16 -94.59 76.44
CA LEU A 26 8.59 -93.21 76.68
C LEU A 26 8.93 -92.47 75.38
N ALA A 27 9.60 -93.15 74.43
CA ALA A 27 9.91 -92.59 73.12
C ALA A 27 8.66 -92.37 72.25
N LEU A 28 7.66 -93.26 72.34
CA LEU A 28 6.37 -93.12 71.68
C LEU A 28 5.58 -91.95 72.27
N ALA A 29 5.50 -91.83 73.60
CA ALA A 29 4.84 -90.71 74.26
C ALA A 29 5.45 -89.36 73.86
N ARG A 30 6.78 -89.26 73.79
CA ARG A 30 7.47 -88.04 73.30
C ARG A 30 7.15 -87.74 71.84
N ARG A 31 7.10 -88.77 70.99
CA ARG A 31 6.77 -88.61 69.57
C ARG A 31 5.31 -88.20 69.36
N GLU A 32 4.39 -88.67 70.21
CA GLU A 32 2.99 -88.24 70.21
C GLU A 32 2.85 -86.79 70.66
N GLU A 33 3.62 -86.37 71.68
CA GLU A 33 3.70 -84.97 72.13
C GLU A 33 4.27 -84.05 71.04
N ASP A 34 5.36 -84.45 70.37
CA ASP A 34 5.96 -83.73 69.24
C ASP A 34 4.99 -83.63 68.05
N LEU A 35 4.26 -84.70 67.74
CA LEU A 35 3.24 -84.71 66.68
C LEU A 35 2.06 -83.79 67.01
N ALA A 36 1.61 -83.77 68.27
CA ALA A 36 0.57 -82.87 68.73
C ALA A 36 1.02 -81.40 68.62
N ALA A 37 2.25 -81.08 69.05
CA ALA A 37 2.83 -79.75 68.92
C ALA A 37 2.99 -79.33 67.44
N MET A 38 3.38 -80.27 66.56
CA MET A 38 3.48 -80.02 65.13
C MET A 38 2.11 -79.75 64.50
N HIS A 39 1.08 -80.54 64.84
CA HIS A 39 -0.29 -80.29 64.36
C HIS A 39 -0.83 -78.94 64.84
N GLU A 40 -0.57 -78.56 66.09
CA GLU A 40 -0.96 -77.25 66.62
C GLU A 40 -0.22 -76.12 65.89
N ALA A 41 1.09 -76.27 65.64
CA ALA A 41 1.86 -75.30 64.86
C ALA A 41 1.35 -75.16 63.42
N VAL A 42 0.97 -76.28 62.78
CA VAL A 42 0.36 -76.29 61.43
C VAL A 42 -0.98 -75.57 61.44
N ALA A 43 -1.87 -75.89 62.38
CA ALA A 43 -3.18 -75.25 62.51
C ALA A 43 -3.04 -73.72 62.74
N MET A 44 -2.10 -73.31 63.59
CA MET A 44 -1.78 -71.90 63.81
C MET A 44 -1.24 -71.23 62.54
N SER A 45 -0.41 -71.92 61.77
CA SER A 45 0.12 -71.41 60.50
C SER A 45 -0.99 -71.26 59.43
N GLU A 46 -1.91 -72.22 59.34
CA GLU A 46 -3.05 -72.19 58.43
C GLU A 46 -4.00 -71.04 58.77
N SER A 47 -4.28 -70.82 60.07
CA SER A 47 -5.08 -69.68 60.52
C SER A 47 -4.43 -68.34 60.14
N ARG A 48 -3.11 -68.20 60.32
CA ARG A 48 -2.37 -66.98 59.93
C ARG A 48 -2.38 -66.76 58.42
N VAL A 49 -2.30 -67.83 57.62
CA VAL A 49 -2.40 -67.75 56.15
C VAL A 49 -3.81 -67.34 55.75
N ALA A 50 -4.86 -67.92 56.34
CA ALA A 50 -6.25 -67.55 56.07
C ALA A 50 -6.53 -66.07 56.39
N GLU A 51 -6.06 -65.58 57.54
CA GLU A 51 -6.16 -64.17 57.92
C GLU A 51 -5.42 -63.24 56.96
N SER A 52 -4.20 -63.60 56.54
CA SER A 52 -3.42 -62.79 55.61
C SER A 52 -4.05 -62.75 54.21
N LEU A 53 -4.59 -63.87 53.72
CA LEU A 53 -5.37 -63.93 52.48
C LEU A 53 -6.64 -63.07 52.54
N ALA A 54 -7.35 -63.08 53.66
CA ALA A 54 -8.53 -62.23 53.86
C ALA A 54 -8.16 -60.74 53.81
N LYS A 55 -7.08 -60.34 54.50
CA LYS A 55 -6.57 -58.96 54.47
C LYS A 55 -6.14 -58.55 53.05
N LEU A 56 -5.48 -59.44 52.32
CA LEU A 56 -5.00 -59.16 50.97
C LEU A 56 -6.16 -58.99 49.98
N LYS A 57 -7.21 -59.82 50.06
CA LYS A 57 -8.44 -59.66 49.27
C LYS A 57 -9.17 -58.36 49.58
N GLN A 58 -9.21 -57.95 50.85
CA GLN A 58 -9.82 -56.68 51.25
C GLN A 58 -9.01 -55.49 50.71
N ALA A 59 -7.68 -55.55 50.79
CA ALA A 59 -6.79 -54.54 50.24
C ALA A 59 -6.92 -54.43 48.71
N GLU A 60 -6.96 -55.56 48.01
CA GLU A 60 -7.18 -55.61 46.55
C GLU A 60 -8.52 -54.99 46.14
N LYS A 61 -9.59 -55.29 46.88
CA LYS A 61 -10.90 -54.67 46.62
C LYS A 61 -10.84 -53.15 46.83
N ALA A 62 -10.20 -52.69 47.90
CA ALA A 62 -10.05 -51.26 48.18
C ALA A 62 -9.22 -50.53 47.12
N THR A 63 -8.13 -51.13 46.62
CA THR A 63 -7.33 -50.54 45.55
C THR A 63 -8.08 -50.49 44.23
N LEU A 64 -8.86 -51.52 43.89
CA LEU A 64 -9.72 -51.52 42.70
C LEU A 64 -10.80 -50.42 42.76
N GLU A 65 -11.44 -50.25 43.91
CA GLU A 65 -12.40 -49.16 44.13
C GLU A 65 -11.72 -47.78 43.99
N GLN A 66 -10.51 -47.62 44.55
CA GLN A 66 -9.75 -46.39 44.41
C GLN A 66 -9.35 -46.10 42.96
N ILE A 67 -8.92 -47.11 42.20
CA ILE A 67 -8.59 -46.98 40.78
C ILE A 67 -9.83 -46.58 39.97
N ALA A 68 -10.98 -47.22 40.23
CA ALA A 68 -12.23 -46.88 39.55
C ALA A 68 -12.65 -45.42 39.82
N ASN A 69 -12.54 -44.96 41.06
CA ASN A 69 -12.83 -43.59 41.44
C ASN A 69 -11.89 -42.58 40.76
N LEU A 70 -10.58 -42.88 40.73
CA LEU A 70 -9.59 -42.04 40.04
C LEU A 70 -9.84 -41.98 38.53
N GLN A 71 -10.15 -43.12 37.91
CA GLN A 71 -10.48 -43.16 36.49
C GLN A 71 -11.75 -42.36 36.18
N GLN A 72 -12.77 -42.42 37.03
CA GLN A 72 -13.98 -41.63 36.87
C GLN A 72 -13.70 -40.12 37.04
N ALA A 73 -12.88 -39.74 38.02
CA ALA A 73 -12.48 -38.36 38.22
C ALA A 73 -11.71 -37.81 37.00
N HIS A 74 -10.75 -38.56 36.47
CA HIS A 74 -10.03 -38.18 35.26
C HIS A 74 -10.93 -38.06 34.03
N ARG A 75 -11.87 -38.99 33.82
CA ARG A 75 -12.84 -38.88 32.72
C ARG A 75 -13.69 -37.62 32.82
N ARG A 76 -14.12 -37.26 34.03
CA ARG A 76 -14.87 -36.00 34.26
C ARG A 76 -14.01 -34.78 33.97
N GLN A 77 -12.75 -34.78 34.39
CA GLN A 77 -11.82 -33.68 34.13
C GLN A 77 -11.54 -33.52 32.64
N ILE A 78 -11.34 -34.62 31.89
CA ILE A 78 -11.16 -34.58 30.43
C ILE A 78 -12.40 -34.01 29.75
N ALA A 79 -13.59 -34.49 30.12
CA ALA A 79 -14.85 -34.00 29.54
C ALA A 79 -15.05 -32.50 29.80
N GLN A 80 -14.72 -32.01 30.99
CA GLN A 80 -14.77 -30.58 31.32
C GLN A 80 -13.78 -29.77 30.48
N MET A 81 -12.52 -30.22 30.38
CA MET A 81 -11.52 -29.55 29.56
C MET A 81 -11.91 -29.52 28.08
N GLU A 82 -12.49 -30.60 27.55
CA GLU A 82 -12.98 -30.64 26.17
C GLU A 82 -14.14 -29.67 25.93
N GLU A 83 -15.06 -29.56 26.89
CA GLU A 83 -16.17 -28.62 26.82
C GLU A 83 -15.67 -27.16 26.87
N GLU A 84 -14.77 -26.84 27.79
CA GLU A 84 -14.13 -25.52 27.89
C GLU A 84 -13.36 -25.16 26.62
N ARG A 85 -12.56 -26.10 26.09
CA ARG A 85 -11.84 -25.93 24.83
C ARG A 85 -12.81 -25.67 23.69
N ASN A 86 -13.89 -26.43 23.57
CA ASN A 86 -14.88 -26.26 22.51
C ASN A 86 -15.61 -24.92 22.63
N ARG A 87 -15.96 -24.48 23.84
CA ARG A 87 -16.52 -23.15 24.08
C ARG A 87 -15.56 -22.05 23.64
N THR A 88 -14.28 -22.19 23.97
CA THR A 88 -13.23 -21.23 23.60
C THR A 88 -13.06 -21.16 22.08
N LEU A 89 -13.00 -22.32 21.40
CA LEU A 89 -12.93 -22.39 19.95
C LEU A 89 -14.15 -21.75 19.26
N GLN A 90 -15.35 -21.95 19.80
CA GLN A 90 -16.56 -21.32 19.27
C GLN A 90 -16.54 -19.80 19.44
N LEU A 91 -16.05 -19.30 20.57
CA LEU A 91 -15.90 -17.86 20.80
C LEU A 91 -14.88 -17.25 19.84
N LEU A 92 -13.72 -17.88 19.70
CA LEU A 92 -12.67 -17.44 18.77
C LEU A 92 -13.15 -17.46 17.31
N ALA A 93 -13.89 -18.51 16.90
CA ALA A 93 -14.46 -18.59 15.57
C ALA A 93 -15.46 -17.45 15.31
N LYS A 94 -16.36 -17.15 16.27
CA LYS A 94 -17.30 -16.04 16.17
C LYS A 94 -16.60 -14.68 16.11
N GLU A 95 -15.55 -14.50 16.91
CA GLU A 95 -14.76 -13.27 16.90
C GLU A 95 -14.04 -13.10 15.56
N ALA A 96 -13.41 -14.15 15.04
CA ALA A 96 -12.76 -14.15 13.72
C ALA A 96 -13.77 -13.81 12.61
N ASP A 97 -14.95 -14.43 12.60
CA ASP A 97 -16.01 -14.14 11.62
C ASP A 97 -16.47 -12.68 11.71
N SER A 98 -16.63 -12.15 12.92
CA SER A 98 -16.99 -10.75 13.12
C SER A 98 -15.91 -9.80 12.59
N ARG A 99 -14.65 -10.16 12.79
CA ARG A 99 -13.50 -9.36 12.34
C ARG A 99 -13.33 -9.39 10.83
N ILE A 100 -13.55 -10.54 10.20
CA ILE A 100 -13.55 -10.68 8.74
C ILE A 100 -14.63 -9.78 8.14
N LYS A 101 -15.87 -9.86 8.64
CA LYS A 101 -16.96 -8.99 8.17
C LYS A 101 -16.65 -7.50 8.33
N GLU A 102 -16.06 -7.12 9.47
CA GLU A 102 -15.64 -5.73 9.69
C GLU A 102 -14.57 -5.30 8.67
N LEU A 103 -13.58 -6.15 8.40
CA LEU A 103 -12.54 -5.84 7.43
C LEU A 103 -13.09 -5.76 6.00
N ASP A 104 -14.02 -6.63 5.62
CA ASP A 104 -14.67 -6.60 4.31
C ASP A 104 -15.43 -5.29 4.10
N THR A 105 -16.24 -4.87 5.09
CA THR A 105 -16.97 -3.59 5.00
C THR A 105 -16.04 -2.38 4.93
N ARG A 106 -14.93 -2.39 5.67
CA ARG A 106 -13.91 -1.33 5.59
C ARG A 106 -13.21 -1.31 4.24
N LEU A 107 -12.93 -2.48 3.67
CA LEU A 107 -12.31 -2.61 2.35
C LEU A 107 -13.22 -2.06 1.26
N GLU A 108 -14.51 -2.42 1.29
CA GLU A 108 -15.51 -1.88 0.35
C GLU A 108 -15.63 -0.35 0.43
N ALA A 109 -15.69 0.20 1.66
CA ALA A 109 -15.73 1.65 1.87
C ALA A 109 -14.46 2.35 1.35
N ALA A 110 -13.29 1.75 1.56
CA ALA A 110 -12.02 2.27 1.06
C ALA A 110 -11.95 2.24 -0.46
N LEU A 111 -12.41 1.17 -1.11
CA LEU A 111 -12.48 1.06 -2.57
C LEU A 111 -13.45 2.08 -3.17
N ALA A 112 -14.62 2.30 -2.57
CA ALA A 112 -15.55 3.34 -2.99
C ALA A 112 -14.91 4.74 -2.90
N THR A 113 -14.26 5.04 -1.77
CA THR A 113 -13.55 6.31 -1.58
C THR A 113 -12.41 6.50 -2.58
N LEU A 114 -11.66 5.45 -2.90
CA LEU A 114 -10.58 5.50 -3.87
C LEU A 114 -11.11 5.83 -5.27
N LYS A 115 -12.20 5.16 -5.68
CA LYS A 115 -12.88 5.41 -6.95
C LYS A 115 -13.37 6.85 -7.07
N ASP A 116 -13.98 7.40 -6.01
CA ASP A 116 -14.43 8.79 -5.99
C ASP A 116 -13.27 9.77 -6.12
N LYS A 117 -12.15 9.50 -5.43
CA LYS A 117 -10.92 10.30 -5.54
C LYS A 117 -10.31 10.24 -6.93
N GLU A 118 -10.27 9.07 -7.56
CA GLU A 118 -9.77 8.91 -8.93
C GLU A 118 -10.62 9.73 -9.92
N GLN A 119 -11.95 9.66 -9.80
CA GLN A 119 -12.86 10.48 -10.60
C GLN A 119 -12.66 11.98 -10.38
N ALA A 120 -12.47 12.40 -9.12
CA ALA A 120 -12.19 13.80 -8.79
C ALA A 120 -10.86 14.27 -9.39
N VAL A 121 -9.81 13.45 -9.36
CA VAL A 121 -8.50 13.77 -9.97
C VAL A 121 -8.64 13.91 -11.49
N VAL A 122 -9.36 13.01 -12.16
CA VAL A 122 -9.61 13.13 -13.61
C VAL A 122 -10.39 14.41 -13.93
N ALA A 123 -11.43 14.72 -13.15
CA ALA A 123 -12.19 15.95 -13.32
C ALA A 123 -11.36 17.21 -13.09
N MET A 124 -10.45 17.20 -12.11
CA MET A 124 -9.52 18.31 -11.87
C MET A 124 -8.54 18.49 -13.01
N LYS A 125 -7.95 17.41 -13.54
CA LYS A 125 -7.06 17.47 -14.71
C LYS A 125 -7.75 18.07 -15.93
N ASN A 126 -8.98 17.65 -16.21
CA ASN A 126 -9.75 18.21 -17.33
C ASN A 126 -10.04 19.71 -17.13
N LYS A 127 -10.33 20.14 -15.89
CA LYS A 127 -10.52 21.57 -15.58
C LYS A 127 -9.23 22.37 -15.74
N GLU A 128 -8.10 21.82 -15.31
CA GLU A 128 -6.78 22.42 -15.45
C GLU A 128 -6.46 22.67 -16.93
N GLU A 129 -6.63 21.67 -17.79
CA GLU A 129 -6.41 21.80 -19.23
C GLU A 129 -7.30 22.88 -19.86
N ILE A 130 -8.59 22.94 -19.49
CA ILE A 130 -9.51 23.99 -19.95
C ILE A 130 -9.06 25.38 -19.50
N LEU A 131 -8.62 25.51 -18.24
CA LEU A 131 -8.15 26.78 -17.69
C LEU A 131 -6.84 27.23 -18.36
N GLU A 132 -5.91 26.33 -18.63
CA GLU A 132 -4.69 26.62 -19.38
C GLU A 132 -5.00 27.15 -20.78
N LEU A 133 -5.93 26.51 -21.51
CA LEU A 133 -6.38 26.97 -22.82
C LEU A 133 -7.05 28.35 -22.75
N ALA A 134 -7.88 28.59 -21.73
CA ALA A 134 -8.53 29.88 -21.51
C ALA A 134 -7.50 30.99 -21.22
N LEU A 135 -6.52 30.72 -20.36
CA LEU A 135 -5.42 31.63 -20.04
C LEU A 135 -4.57 31.94 -21.27
N ALA A 136 -4.26 30.93 -22.10
CA ALA A 136 -3.52 31.13 -23.34
C ALA A 136 -4.26 32.04 -24.32
N ARG A 137 -5.58 31.86 -24.47
CA ARG A 137 -6.42 32.76 -25.29
C ARG A 137 -6.45 34.18 -24.73
N GLN A 138 -6.70 34.34 -23.44
CA GLN A 138 -6.75 35.65 -22.79
C GLN A 138 -5.43 36.41 -22.93
N ARG A 139 -4.28 35.74 -22.78
CA ARG A 139 -2.96 36.35 -23.01
C ARG A 139 -2.82 36.87 -24.45
N ARG A 140 -3.24 36.08 -25.44
CA ARG A 140 -3.22 36.48 -26.86
C ARG A 140 -4.11 37.70 -27.12
N ASP A 141 -5.29 37.74 -26.51
CA ASP A 141 -6.23 38.86 -26.64
C ASP A 141 -5.65 40.14 -26.03
N TYR A 142 -4.97 40.04 -24.88
CA TYR A 142 -4.26 41.17 -24.27
C TYR A 142 -3.13 41.70 -25.15
N THR A 143 -2.28 40.83 -25.71
CA THR A 143 -1.22 41.27 -26.64
C THR A 143 -1.82 42.01 -27.84
N THR A 144 -2.93 41.50 -28.39
CA THR A 144 -3.62 42.14 -29.51
C THR A 144 -4.21 43.50 -29.12
N LEU A 145 -4.75 43.61 -27.90
CA LEU A 145 -5.32 44.85 -27.38
C LEU A 145 -4.21 45.88 -27.10
N GLU A 146 -3.10 45.44 -26.52
CA GLU A 146 -1.90 46.24 -26.29
C GLU A 146 -1.35 46.80 -27.61
N ASP A 147 -1.25 45.98 -28.66
CA ASP A 147 -0.86 46.43 -30.00
C ASP A 147 -1.80 47.50 -30.56
N LYS A 148 -3.11 47.35 -30.36
CA LYS A 148 -4.12 48.33 -30.80
C LYS A 148 -4.04 49.63 -29.98
N TYR A 149 -3.87 49.51 -28.67
CA TYR A 149 -3.73 50.64 -27.76
C TYR A 149 -2.46 51.45 -28.06
N ASN A 150 -1.32 50.78 -28.27
CA ASN A 150 -0.06 51.40 -28.64
C ASN A 150 -0.14 52.13 -30.00
N LYS A 151 -0.98 51.64 -30.94
CA LYS A 151 -1.28 52.36 -32.20
C LYS A 151 -2.12 53.62 -31.99
N LEU A 152 -2.93 53.68 -30.93
CA LEU A 152 -3.86 54.78 -30.67
C LEU A 152 -3.24 55.89 -29.82
N ILE A 153 -2.27 55.57 -28.97
CA ILE A 153 -1.67 56.51 -28.00
C ILE A 153 -0.28 56.99 -28.40
N GLY A 154 0.27 56.48 -29.50
CA GLY A 154 1.38 57.16 -30.17
C GLY A 154 1.00 58.61 -30.50
N PRO A 155 1.93 59.57 -30.46
CA PRO A 155 1.62 60.97 -30.78
C PRO A 155 0.98 61.07 -32.17
N ALA A 156 0.04 61.98 -32.39
CA ALA A 156 -0.55 62.14 -33.72
C ALA A 156 0.57 62.49 -34.73
N ARG A 157 0.62 61.76 -35.86
CA ARG A 157 1.60 62.04 -36.93
C ARG A 157 1.42 63.48 -37.43
N SER A 158 2.33 64.35 -37.03
CA SER A 158 2.32 65.78 -37.39
C SER A 158 3.48 66.11 -38.33
N SER A 159 3.26 67.05 -39.24
CA SER A 159 4.31 67.62 -40.08
C SER A 159 5.00 68.83 -39.43
N LEU A 160 4.54 69.26 -38.26
CA LEU A 160 5.09 70.42 -37.55
C LEU A 160 6.56 70.18 -37.19
N ASP A 161 7.44 71.12 -37.55
CA ASP A 161 8.90 71.05 -37.40
C ASP A 161 9.60 69.86 -38.11
N LYS A 162 8.95 69.28 -39.13
CA LYS A 162 9.49 68.18 -39.94
C LYS A 162 9.78 68.62 -41.36
N THR A 163 10.73 67.94 -41.98
CA THR A 163 11.05 68.11 -43.40
C THR A 163 10.12 67.23 -44.21
N VAL A 164 9.18 67.86 -44.92
CA VAL A 164 8.12 67.18 -45.67
C VAL A 164 8.56 66.94 -47.11
N VAL A 165 8.53 65.68 -47.54
CA VAL A 165 8.67 65.27 -48.94
C VAL A 165 7.39 64.62 -49.44
N GLY A 166 7.10 64.74 -50.73
CA GLY A 166 5.91 64.17 -51.36
C GLY A 166 6.27 62.96 -52.22
N VAL A 167 5.48 61.89 -52.12
CA VAL A 167 5.57 60.71 -53.01
C VAL A 167 4.19 60.46 -53.57
N ARG A 168 4.01 60.62 -54.88
CA ARG A 168 2.79 60.24 -55.58
C ARG A 168 2.98 58.89 -56.26
N TYR A 169 1.99 58.02 -56.16
CA TYR A 169 2.04 56.70 -56.79
C TYR A 169 0.74 56.40 -57.53
N SER A 170 0.87 56.03 -58.80
CA SER A 170 -0.23 55.71 -59.71
C SER A 170 0.17 54.60 -60.68
N LYS A 171 -0.82 54.11 -61.44
CA LYS A 171 -0.67 53.14 -62.50
C LYS A 171 -1.30 53.69 -63.78
N GLU A 172 -0.47 53.95 -64.79
CA GLU A 172 -0.87 54.55 -66.06
C GLU A 172 -0.51 53.59 -67.19
N GLY A 173 -1.47 53.22 -68.05
CA GLY A 173 -1.23 52.28 -69.15
C GLY A 173 -0.71 50.90 -68.70
N GLY A 174 -1.02 50.48 -67.47
CA GLY A 174 -0.53 49.23 -66.87
C GLY A 174 0.86 49.31 -66.25
N GLN A 175 1.56 50.45 -66.37
CA GLN A 175 2.89 50.69 -65.79
C GLN A 175 2.79 51.53 -64.51
N TYR A 176 3.66 51.26 -63.54
CA TYR A 176 3.71 52.02 -62.30
C TYR A 176 4.47 53.33 -62.48
N VAL A 177 3.86 54.42 -62.04
CA VAL A 177 4.44 55.77 -62.08
C VAL A 177 4.64 56.26 -60.64
N ILE A 178 5.85 56.69 -60.34
CA ILE A 178 6.20 57.31 -59.06
C ILE A 178 6.64 58.74 -59.34
N LEU A 179 6.02 59.70 -58.67
CA LEU A 179 6.49 61.08 -58.68
C LEU A 179 7.00 61.47 -57.30
N PHE A 180 8.18 62.08 -57.25
CA PHE A 180 8.80 62.55 -56.03
C PHE A 180 8.85 64.08 -56.00
N LYS A 181 8.59 64.64 -54.82
CA LYS A 181 8.68 66.07 -54.52
C LYS A 181 9.61 66.25 -53.34
N ASP A 182 10.77 66.85 -53.57
CA ASP A 182 11.77 67.11 -52.54
C ASP A 182 11.37 68.27 -51.61
N ALA A 183 12.01 68.35 -50.46
CA ALA A 183 11.81 69.39 -49.46
C ALA A 183 12.34 70.73 -49.98
N GLY A 184 11.43 71.57 -50.48
CA GLY A 184 11.75 72.88 -51.08
C GLY A 184 11.51 72.94 -52.59
N SER A 185 11.25 71.80 -53.25
CA SER A 185 10.71 71.83 -54.62
C SER A 185 9.21 72.09 -54.59
N GLU A 186 8.70 72.85 -55.56
CA GLU A 186 7.24 73.02 -55.72
C GLU A 186 6.61 71.92 -56.57
N LYS A 187 7.41 71.26 -57.43
CA LYS A 187 6.94 70.34 -58.48
C LYS A 187 7.26 68.88 -58.15
N TYR A 188 6.44 68.00 -58.70
CA TYR A 188 6.64 66.56 -58.70
C TYR A 188 7.44 66.14 -59.93
N GLU A 189 8.44 65.29 -59.74
CA GLU A 189 9.29 64.76 -60.81
C GLU A 189 9.17 63.24 -60.90
N PRO A 190 9.10 62.65 -62.11
CA PRO A 190 9.09 61.21 -62.26
C PRO A 190 10.41 60.60 -61.80
N VAL A 191 10.32 59.55 -60.99
CA VAL A 191 11.47 58.78 -60.50
C VAL A 191 11.20 57.29 -60.62
N THR A 192 12.24 56.50 -60.82
CA THR A 192 12.15 55.04 -60.68
C THR A 192 12.04 54.66 -59.20
N ARG A 193 11.57 53.44 -58.92
CA ARG A 193 11.53 52.91 -57.55
C ARG A 193 12.92 52.92 -56.88
N LYS A 194 13.98 52.58 -57.64
CA LYS A 194 15.36 52.60 -57.13
C LYS A 194 15.80 54.01 -56.75
N GLU A 195 15.51 54.99 -57.60
CA GLU A 195 15.83 56.39 -57.33
C GLU A 195 15.03 56.96 -56.15
N LEU A 196 13.75 56.61 -56.02
CA LEU A 196 12.94 56.97 -54.86
C LEU A 196 13.61 56.48 -53.56
N HIS A 197 13.97 55.20 -53.50
CA HIS A 197 14.63 54.64 -52.32
C HIS A 197 15.96 55.33 -52.04
N ASN A 198 16.82 55.51 -53.06
CA ASN A 198 18.10 56.20 -52.88
C ASN A 198 17.93 57.64 -52.36
N ARG A 199 16.95 58.40 -52.88
CA ARG A 199 16.65 59.77 -52.43
C ARG A 199 16.16 59.77 -50.98
N LEU A 200 15.25 58.86 -50.64
CA LEU A 200 14.73 58.73 -49.27
C LEU A 200 15.78 58.22 -48.28
N ASP A 201 16.63 57.28 -48.66
CA ASP A 201 17.77 56.78 -47.87
C ASP A 201 18.76 57.92 -47.58
N TRP A 202 19.09 58.73 -48.59
CA TRP A 202 19.98 59.88 -48.45
C TRP A 202 19.37 60.95 -47.54
N LEU A 203 18.11 61.31 -47.75
CA LEU A 203 17.39 62.25 -46.87
C LEU A 203 17.34 61.71 -45.45
N LYS A 204 17.02 60.43 -45.29
CA LYS A 204 16.96 59.79 -43.98
C LYS A 204 18.30 59.85 -43.26
N SER A 205 19.40 59.60 -43.97
CA SER A 205 20.75 59.67 -43.41
C SER A 205 21.13 61.10 -43.00
N ARG A 206 20.63 62.11 -43.72
CA ARG A 206 20.96 63.52 -43.48
C ARG A 206 20.15 64.17 -42.37
N ILE A 207 18.85 63.89 -42.29
CA ILE A 207 17.90 64.57 -41.37
C ILE A 207 17.22 63.64 -40.36
N GLY A 208 17.51 62.34 -40.41
CA GLY A 208 17.13 61.38 -39.38
C GLY A 208 15.62 61.33 -39.10
N ASP A 209 15.27 61.44 -37.83
CA ASP A 209 13.93 61.47 -37.23
C ASP A 209 13.12 62.74 -37.52
N LYS A 210 13.60 63.59 -38.44
CA LYS A 210 12.85 64.75 -38.95
C LYS A 210 12.25 64.54 -40.34
N LEU A 211 12.52 63.41 -40.99
CA LEU A 211 11.96 63.09 -42.31
C LEU A 211 10.47 62.73 -42.23
N TYR A 212 9.61 63.53 -42.85
CA TYR A 212 8.18 63.26 -43.04
C TYR A 212 7.92 62.91 -44.50
N VAL A 213 7.40 61.72 -44.77
CA VAL A 213 7.09 61.26 -46.13
C VAL A 213 5.58 61.30 -46.38
N LYS A 214 5.11 62.28 -47.15
CA LYS A 214 3.71 62.39 -47.57
C LYS A 214 3.46 61.51 -48.80
N VAL A 215 2.94 60.31 -48.58
CA VAL A 215 2.46 59.46 -49.67
C VAL A 215 1.06 59.94 -50.11
N VAL A 216 0.90 60.16 -51.41
CA VAL A 216 -0.34 60.62 -52.06
C VAL A 216 -0.74 59.61 -53.11
N ILE A 217 -1.93 59.01 -52.96
CA ILE A 217 -2.54 58.15 -53.96
C ILE A 217 -3.70 58.92 -54.58
N PRO A 218 -3.62 59.35 -55.86
CA PRO A 218 -4.72 60.02 -56.54
C PRO A 218 -5.97 59.13 -56.64
N GLU A 219 -7.14 59.74 -56.79
CA GLU A 219 -8.40 59.02 -56.96
C GLU A 219 -8.40 58.18 -58.26
N ASP A 220 -7.74 58.69 -59.30
CA ASP A 220 -7.53 58.08 -60.61
C ASP A 220 -6.25 57.21 -60.69
N SER A 221 -5.74 56.76 -59.54
CA SER A 221 -4.45 56.03 -59.49
C SER A 221 -4.44 54.66 -60.17
N ASN A 222 -5.61 54.07 -60.46
CA ASN A 222 -5.75 52.70 -60.99
C ASN A 222 -4.98 51.61 -60.18
N LEU A 223 -4.73 51.86 -58.90
CA LEU A 223 -4.13 50.91 -57.97
C LEU A 223 -5.22 50.15 -57.22
N SER A 224 -5.02 48.86 -57.00
CA SER A 224 -5.79 48.13 -56.00
C SER A 224 -5.43 48.59 -54.59
N TYR A 225 -6.34 48.37 -53.64
CA TYR A 225 -6.12 48.66 -52.24
C TYR A 225 -4.81 48.04 -51.71
N ASN A 226 -4.56 46.76 -52.04
CA ASN A 226 -3.36 46.06 -51.58
C ASN A 226 -2.07 46.63 -52.18
N GLU A 227 -2.07 47.05 -53.44
CA GLU A 227 -0.91 47.69 -54.08
C GLU A 227 -0.60 49.05 -53.42
N ALA A 228 -1.63 49.89 -53.22
CA ALA A 228 -1.50 51.19 -52.57
C ALA A 228 -1.07 51.07 -51.11
N TRP A 229 -1.67 50.16 -50.35
CA TRP A 229 -1.34 49.91 -48.94
C TRP A 229 0.08 49.36 -48.79
N THR A 230 0.46 48.37 -49.61
CA THR A 230 1.80 47.78 -49.55
C THR A 230 2.88 48.81 -49.86
N PHE A 231 2.68 49.63 -50.90
CA PHE A 231 3.60 50.70 -51.23
C PHE A 231 3.71 51.72 -50.09
N THR A 232 2.57 52.23 -49.61
CA THR A 232 2.51 53.23 -48.55
C THR A 232 3.17 52.72 -47.27
N ASN A 233 2.81 51.52 -46.82
CA ASN A 233 3.35 50.93 -45.60
C ASN A 233 4.85 50.67 -45.71
N THR A 234 5.33 50.22 -46.87
CA THR A 234 6.77 49.99 -47.11
C THR A 234 7.57 51.29 -47.03
N ILE A 235 7.07 52.36 -47.64
CA ILE A 235 7.75 53.66 -47.63
C ILE A 235 7.73 54.28 -46.24
N LEU A 236 6.56 54.29 -45.58
CA LEU A 236 6.42 54.92 -44.26
C LEU A 236 7.24 54.18 -43.20
N THR A 237 7.15 52.84 -43.13
CA THR A 237 7.91 52.05 -42.14
C THR A 237 9.42 52.23 -42.29
N LYS A 238 9.92 52.35 -43.53
CA LYS A 238 11.35 52.46 -43.78
C LYS A 238 11.91 53.87 -43.62
N TYR A 239 11.12 54.92 -43.85
CA TYR A 239 11.67 56.28 -44.00
C TYR A 239 11.02 57.33 -43.12
N ASP A 240 9.73 57.20 -42.83
CA ASP A 240 8.99 58.22 -42.10
C ASP A 240 9.36 58.22 -40.61
N TYR A 241 9.58 59.41 -40.05
CA TYR A 241 9.98 59.54 -38.65
C TYR A 241 9.01 58.86 -37.68
N TYR A 242 7.70 58.88 -37.99
CA TYR A 242 6.68 58.39 -37.09
C TYR A 242 6.80 56.88 -36.88
N TYR A 243 7.04 56.14 -37.95
CA TYR A 243 7.09 54.68 -37.93
C TYR A 243 8.44 54.11 -37.50
N GLN A 244 9.46 54.96 -37.37
CA GLN A 244 10.78 54.57 -36.89
C GLN A 244 10.99 54.76 -35.39
N SER A 245 10.03 55.38 -34.69
CA SER A 245 10.10 55.62 -33.24
C SER A 245 9.73 54.38 -32.39
N LYS A 246 9.90 53.18 -32.93
CA LYS A 246 9.67 51.90 -32.25
C LYS A 246 10.95 51.10 -32.11
#